data_AF-A0A958G4Q9-F1
#
_entry.id   AF-A0A958G4Q9-F1
#
_cell.length_a   1.000
_cell.length_b   1.000
_cell.length_c   1.000
_cell.angle_alpha   90.00
_cell.angle_beta   90.00
_cell.angle_gamma   90.00
#
_symmetry.space_group_name_H-M   'P 1'
#
loop_
_entity.id
_entity.type
_entity.pdbx_description
1 polymer ?
#
loop_
_entity_poly.entity_id
_entity_poly.type
_entity_poly.pdbx_seq_one_letter_code
_entity_poly.pdbx_strand_id
1 'polypeptide(L)'
;SPNLRDPQRRGKLLLIVPDEFYDAAAAWEDLKESRLPEGIETERVKLSEIYREFSSGVADPTAIRDFIKYAYENWSTLAPEYRPEYVQLLGDGSYDYRNIELTSYINRVPVFEITANDDINSRVTDNYFTAIDNFSNGMQNLDPQLAIARLPANSVTDIENYLIKMREYEYSFRTDPNNNGWQTVLTFVADDECAGSGSCNEWFHLDQTEGIVSRVPAKFDIKKIYLVDYDTQAGGLGRLKPKANSDLLDQVNRGTLMINFFGHGDP
;
A
#
# COMPACT_ATOMS: atom_id res chain seq x y z
N SER A 1 14.82 -22.04 17.32
CA SER A 1 14.46 -21.01 16.34
C SER A 1 13.65 -21.65 15.24
N PRO A 2 12.59 -21.00 14.74
CA PRO A 2 11.83 -21.53 13.61
C PRO A 2 12.75 -21.60 12.38
N ASN A 3 12.62 -22.68 11.60
CA ASN A 3 13.36 -22.93 10.37
C ASN A 3 12.52 -22.38 9.21
N LEU A 4 12.88 -21.25 8.62
CA LEU A 4 12.14 -20.67 7.47
C LEU A 4 12.31 -21.52 6.21
N ARG A 5 13.29 -22.42 6.17
CA ARG A 5 13.49 -23.40 5.10
C ARG A 5 12.77 -24.74 5.29
N ASP A 6 11.83 -24.83 6.22
CA ASP A 6 10.98 -26.01 6.35
C ASP A 6 9.85 -25.99 5.30
N PRO A 7 9.81 -26.92 4.34
CA PRO A 7 8.78 -26.96 3.29
C PRO A 7 7.37 -27.31 3.82
N GLN A 8 7.25 -27.70 5.09
CA GLN A 8 5.97 -27.95 5.76
C GLN A 8 5.34 -26.70 6.35
N ARG A 9 6.07 -25.57 6.42
CA ARG A 9 5.46 -24.28 6.77
C ARG A 9 4.42 -23.90 5.74
N ARG A 10 3.48 -23.07 6.15
CA ARG A 10 2.35 -22.62 5.35
C ARG A 10 1.87 -21.27 5.87
N GLY A 11 1.07 -20.59 5.07
CA GLY A 11 0.62 -19.24 5.35
C GLY A 11 0.31 -18.56 4.03
N LYS A 12 -0.97 -18.40 3.75
CA LYS A 12 -1.43 -17.77 2.51
C LYS A 12 -1.08 -16.28 2.48
N LEU A 13 -1.06 -15.65 3.65
CA LEU A 13 -0.47 -14.33 3.90
C LEU A 13 0.84 -14.46 4.67
N LEU A 14 1.92 -13.91 4.14
CA LEU A 14 3.16 -13.69 4.88
C LEU A 14 3.12 -12.30 5.53
N LEU A 15 3.06 -12.25 6.86
CA LEU A 15 3.12 -11.00 7.63
C LEU A 15 4.55 -10.78 8.14
N ILE A 16 5.32 -9.99 7.39
CA ILE A 16 6.73 -9.72 7.68
C ILE A 16 6.84 -8.48 8.56
N VAL A 17 7.44 -8.67 9.74
CA VAL A 17 7.43 -7.69 10.84
C VAL A 17 8.83 -7.51 11.43
N PRO A 18 9.24 -6.27 11.77
CA PRO A 18 10.35 -6.01 12.69
C PRO A 18 10.10 -6.72 14.02
N ASP A 19 11.18 -7.19 14.64
CA ASP A 19 11.13 -7.96 15.87
C ASP A 19 10.39 -7.23 17.01
N GLU A 20 10.55 -5.91 17.11
CA GLU A 20 9.90 -5.07 18.12
C GLU A 20 8.39 -4.90 17.92
N PHE A 21 7.87 -5.23 16.74
CA PHE A 21 6.44 -5.20 16.42
C PHE A 21 5.81 -6.59 16.36
N TYR A 22 6.57 -7.65 16.54
CA TYR A 22 6.09 -9.03 16.38
C TYR A 22 4.87 -9.35 17.24
N ASP A 23 4.90 -8.95 18.52
CA ASP A 23 3.81 -9.19 19.46
C ASP A 23 2.59 -8.31 19.14
N ALA A 24 2.81 -7.04 18.81
CA ALA A 24 1.73 -6.13 18.40
C ALA A 24 1.04 -6.58 17.10
N ALA A 25 1.78 -7.23 16.21
CA ALA A 25 1.26 -7.78 14.95
C ALA A 25 0.34 -9.01 15.16
N ALA A 26 0.28 -9.61 16.35
CA ALA A 26 -0.63 -10.73 16.64
C ALA A 26 -2.09 -10.37 16.33
N ALA A 27 -2.52 -9.17 16.75
CA ALA A 27 -3.88 -8.71 16.50
C ALA A 27 -4.18 -8.51 15.01
N TRP A 28 -3.16 -8.32 14.17
CA TRP A 28 -3.32 -8.26 12.72
C TRP A 28 -3.52 -9.64 12.11
N GLU A 29 -2.69 -10.61 12.51
CA GLU A 29 -2.85 -12.02 12.15
C GLU A 29 -4.25 -12.52 12.53
N ASP A 30 -4.65 -12.35 13.80
CA ASP A 30 -5.97 -12.75 14.30
C ASP A 30 -7.12 -12.13 13.48
N LEU A 31 -7.00 -10.85 13.09
CA LEU A 31 -8.01 -10.16 12.30
C LEU A 31 -8.07 -10.63 10.83
N LYS A 32 -6.98 -11.16 10.28
CA LYS A 32 -6.98 -11.75 8.93
C LYS A 32 -7.54 -13.17 8.95
N GLU A 33 -7.24 -13.94 9.97
CA GLU A 33 -7.69 -15.33 10.12
C GLU A 33 -9.16 -15.43 10.55
N SER A 34 -9.62 -14.54 11.43
CA SER A 34 -10.99 -14.59 11.98
C SER A 34 -12.09 -14.15 11.01
N ARG A 35 -11.75 -13.75 9.78
CA ARG A 35 -12.76 -13.37 8.78
C ARG A 35 -13.56 -14.60 8.38
N LEU A 36 -14.89 -14.49 8.46
CA LEU A 36 -15.79 -15.53 7.93
C LEU A 36 -16.53 -14.99 6.71
N PRO A 37 -16.64 -15.77 5.61
CA PRO A 37 -15.99 -17.06 5.34
C PRO A 37 -14.54 -16.95 4.79
N GLU A 38 -14.01 -15.72 4.69
CA GLU A 38 -12.82 -15.35 3.90
C GLU A 38 -11.51 -15.31 4.70
N GLY A 39 -11.39 -16.10 5.76
CA GLY A 39 -10.23 -16.13 6.64
C GLY A 39 -8.97 -16.49 5.84
N ILE A 40 -7.89 -15.74 6.05
CA ILE A 40 -6.61 -15.98 5.37
C ILE A 40 -5.61 -16.47 6.42
N GLU A 41 -5.26 -17.75 6.38
CA GLU A 41 -4.20 -18.32 7.22
C GLU A 41 -2.92 -17.50 7.02
N THR A 42 -2.40 -16.97 8.12
CA THR A 42 -1.35 -15.95 8.11
C THR A 42 -0.16 -16.49 8.86
N GLU A 43 1.03 -16.37 8.26
CA GLU A 43 2.29 -16.67 8.94
C GLU A 43 2.98 -15.36 9.28
N ARG A 44 3.07 -15.04 10.58
CA ARG A 44 3.95 -13.97 11.07
C ARG A 44 5.40 -14.39 11.05
N VAL A 45 6.25 -13.55 10.46
CA VAL A 45 7.68 -13.80 10.30
C VAL A 45 8.50 -12.61 10.76
N LYS A 46 9.45 -12.85 11.67
CA LYS A 46 10.38 -11.82 12.13
C LYS A 46 11.41 -11.50 11.05
N LEU A 47 11.68 -10.22 10.89
CA LEU A 47 12.69 -9.73 9.96
C LEU A 47 14.09 -10.25 10.31
N SER A 48 14.44 -10.36 11.60
CA SER A 48 15.72 -10.94 12.02
C SER A 48 15.90 -12.41 11.63
N GLU A 49 14.81 -13.18 11.55
CA GLU A 49 14.84 -14.59 11.16
C GLU A 49 15.10 -14.75 9.67
N ILE A 50 14.49 -13.87 8.86
CA ILE A 50 14.76 -13.77 7.43
C ILE A 50 16.24 -13.47 7.22
N TYR A 51 16.77 -12.43 7.87
CA TYR A 51 18.18 -12.07 7.70
C TYR A 51 19.13 -13.19 8.14
N ARG A 52 18.84 -13.84 9.26
CA ARG A 52 19.65 -14.96 9.74
C ARG A 52 19.74 -16.08 8.70
N GLU A 53 18.65 -16.42 8.00
CA GLU A 53 18.61 -17.56 7.09
C GLU A 53 18.92 -17.23 5.62
N PHE A 54 18.73 -15.99 5.19
CA PHE A 54 18.84 -15.61 3.77
C PHE A 54 19.97 -14.60 3.48
N SER A 55 20.60 -14.01 4.51
CA SER A 55 21.72 -13.07 4.33
C SER A 55 22.79 -13.16 5.42
N SER A 56 22.84 -14.27 6.18
CA SER A 56 23.79 -14.45 7.29
C SER A 56 23.72 -13.35 8.36
N GLY A 57 22.53 -12.80 8.59
CA GLY A 57 22.25 -11.77 9.60
C GLY A 57 22.36 -10.33 9.09
N VAL A 58 22.71 -10.10 7.82
CA VAL A 58 22.80 -8.75 7.25
C VAL A 58 21.41 -8.23 6.88
N ALA A 59 21.08 -6.99 7.23
CA ALA A 59 19.83 -6.34 6.83
C ALA A 59 19.82 -5.98 5.33
N ASP A 60 19.69 -6.99 4.47
CA ASP A 60 19.67 -6.88 3.02
C ASP A 60 18.24 -7.01 2.50
N PRO A 61 17.70 -6.05 1.72
CA PRO A 61 16.39 -6.18 1.06
C PRO A 61 16.27 -7.47 0.23
N THR A 62 17.36 -7.93 -0.38
CA THR A 62 17.40 -9.17 -1.18
C THR A 62 17.07 -10.40 -0.32
N ALA A 63 17.43 -10.38 0.97
CA ALA A 63 17.08 -11.46 1.90
C ALA A 63 15.56 -11.65 2.04
N ILE A 64 14.82 -10.53 2.05
CA ILE A 64 13.35 -10.51 2.12
C ILE A 64 12.77 -11.12 0.83
N ARG A 65 13.28 -10.69 -0.33
CA ARG A 65 12.89 -11.26 -1.63
C ARG A 65 13.17 -12.76 -1.70
N ASP A 66 14.37 -13.19 -1.31
CA ASP A 66 14.78 -14.59 -1.37
C ASP A 66 13.99 -15.47 -0.41
N PHE A 67 13.63 -14.95 0.77
CA PHE A 67 12.69 -15.60 1.67
C PHE A 67 11.31 -15.77 1.03
N ILE A 68 10.72 -14.69 0.49
CA ILE A 68 9.40 -14.73 -0.13
C ILE A 68 9.39 -15.70 -1.30
N LYS A 69 10.42 -15.67 -2.16
CA LYS A 69 10.61 -16.62 -3.26
C LYS A 69 10.67 -18.05 -2.74
N TYR A 70 11.48 -18.31 -1.71
CA TYR A 70 11.61 -19.65 -1.15
C TYR A 70 10.27 -20.15 -0.61
N ALA A 71 9.55 -19.33 0.15
CA ALA A 71 8.24 -19.67 0.70
C ALA A 71 7.24 -19.96 -0.42
N TYR A 72 7.16 -19.10 -1.43
CA TYR A 72 6.28 -19.30 -2.59
C TYR A 72 6.53 -20.63 -3.32
N GLU A 73 7.78 -21.00 -3.53
CA GLU A 73 8.15 -22.21 -4.29
C GLU A 73 8.13 -23.51 -3.49
N ASN A 74 8.42 -23.45 -2.18
CA ASN A 74 8.75 -24.65 -1.39
C ASN A 74 7.84 -24.90 -0.19
N TRP A 75 7.16 -23.88 0.34
CA TRP A 75 6.23 -24.07 1.46
C TRP A 75 4.96 -24.78 1.01
N SER A 76 4.20 -25.25 1.98
CA SER A 76 2.88 -25.84 1.79
C SER A 76 2.89 -27.11 0.92
N THR A 77 4.00 -27.87 0.93
CA THR A 77 4.15 -29.09 0.13
C THR A 77 3.03 -30.11 0.40
N LEU A 78 2.55 -30.21 1.65
CA LEU A 78 1.45 -31.09 2.04
C LEU A 78 0.07 -30.43 2.06
N ALA A 79 -0.02 -29.10 1.87
CA ALA A 79 -1.28 -28.36 1.88
C ALA A 79 -1.25 -27.16 0.90
N PRO A 80 -1.19 -27.41 -0.42
CA PRO A 80 -0.88 -26.39 -1.43
C PRO A 80 -1.85 -25.19 -1.48
N GLU A 81 -3.06 -25.33 -0.95
CA GLU A 81 -4.06 -24.26 -0.82
C GLU A 81 -3.63 -23.12 0.12
N TYR A 82 -2.63 -23.36 0.97
CA TYR A 82 -2.02 -22.38 1.87
C TYR A 82 -0.68 -21.85 1.37
N ARG A 83 -0.34 -22.11 0.10
CA ARG A 83 0.83 -21.49 -0.53
C ARG A 83 0.71 -19.96 -0.43
N PRO A 84 1.81 -19.24 -0.14
CA PRO A 84 1.80 -17.78 -0.11
C PRO A 84 1.24 -17.16 -1.40
N GLU A 85 0.25 -16.28 -1.25
CA GLU A 85 -0.33 -15.46 -2.32
C GLU A 85 -0.24 -13.96 -1.99
N TYR A 86 -0.14 -13.63 -0.69
CA TYR A 86 -0.11 -12.27 -0.18
C TYR A 86 1.13 -12.03 0.69
N VAL A 87 1.68 -10.83 0.61
CA VAL A 87 2.75 -10.34 1.49
C VAL A 87 2.31 -9.02 2.11
N GLN A 88 2.36 -8.94 3.43
CA GLN A 88 2.18 -7.70 4.18
C GLN A 88 3.48 -7.35 4.88
N LEU A 89 4.09 -6.24 4.48
CA LEU A 89 5.18 -5.61 5.21
C LEU A 89 4.58 -4.70 6.28
N LEU A 90 4.99 -4.85 7.53
CA LEU A 90 4.53 -4.00 8.63
C LEU A 90 5.73 -3.26 9.20
N GLY A 91 5.85 -1.99 8.88
CA GLY A 91 6.97 -1.15 9.26
C GLY A 91 7.29 -0.14 8.17
N ASP A 92 7.61 1.07 8.59
CA ASP A 92 8.03 2.13 7.69
C ASP A 92 9.43 1.87 7.12
N GLY A 93 9.72 2.48 5.97
CA GLY A 93 10.96 2.25 5.23
C GLY A 93 11.57 3.54 4.70
N SER A 94 12.89 3.55 4.56
CA SER A 94 13.65 4.66 3.97
C SER A 94 14.56 4.16 2.86
N TYR A 95 14.78 4.99 1.85
CA TYR A 95 15.81 4.75 0.83
C TYR A 95 17.19 4.57 1.48
N ASP A 96 17.46 5.26 2.59
CA ASP A 96 18.68 5.11 3.38
C ASP A 96 18.56 3.98 4.43
N TYR A 97 18.21 2.77 3.97
CA TYR A 97 18.05 1.62 4.87
C TYR A 97 19.36 1.19 5.56
N ARG A 98 20.51 1.60 5.01
CA ARG A 98 21.86 1.36 5.57
C ARG A 98 22.29 2.43 6.58
N ASN A 99 21.49 3.48 6.75
CA ASN A 99 21.78 4.64 7.58
C ASN A 99 23.15 5.29 7.26
N ILE A 100 23.43 5.47 5.96
CA ILE A 100 24.64 6.12 5.43
C ILE A 100 24.61 7.62 5.72
N GLU A 101 23.42 8.24 5.66
CA GLU A 101 23.22 9.67 5.94
C GLU A 101 23.23 9.95 7.46
N LEU A 102 23.38 8.92 8.30
CA LEU A 102 23.48 9.01 9.76
C LEU A 102 22.31 9.78 10.40
N THR A 103 21.10 9.53 9.91
CA THR A 103 19.89 10.18 10.42
C THR A 103 19.39 9.49 11.70
N SER A 104 18.48 10.15 12.43
CA SER A 104 17.76 9.53 13.54
C SER A 104 16.57 8.68 13.10
N TYR A 105 16.30 8.60 11.79
CA TYR A 105 15.19 7.84 11.26
C TYR A 105 15.50 6.34 11.36
N ILE A 106 14.56 5.57 11.90
CA ILE A 106 14.72 4.13 12.08
C ILE A 106 14.04 3.43 10.92
N ASN A 107 14.82 2.92 9.98
CA ASN A 107 14.32 2.05 8.92
C ASN A 107 13.84 0.72 9.52
N ARG A 108 12.52 0.48 9.55
CA ARG A 108 11.92 -0.70 10.17
C ARG A 108 11.93 -1.90 9.23
N VAL A 109 11.41 -1.72 8.03
CA VAL A 109 11.47 -2.73 6.97
C VAL A 109 12.06 -2.06 5.73
N PRO A 110 13.24 -2.48 5.24
CA PRO A 110 13.86 -1.89 4.05
C PRO A 110 12.92 -1.84 2.85
N VAL A 111 13.14 -0.84 2.00
CA VAL A 111 12.56 -0.74 0.66
C VAL A 111 13.61 -1.12 -0.37
N PHE A 112 13.19 -1.41 -1.61
CA PHE A 112 14.11 -1.51 -2.73
C PHE A 112 14.08 -0.24 -3.56
N GLU A 113 15.24 0.30 -3.89
CA GLU A 113 15.38 1.49 -4.74
C GLU A 113 15.69 1.07 -6.17
N ILE A 114 14.87 1.54 -7.10
CA ILE A 114 15.21 1.58 -8.52
C ILE A 114 15.84 2.94 -8.77
N THR A 115 17.14 2.96 -9.05
CA THR A 115 17.86 4.19 -9.39
C THR A 115 17.85 4.41 -10.90
N ALA A 116 17.62 5.65 -11.32
CA ALA A 116 17.74 6.11 -12.70
C ALA A 116 18.58 7.40 -12.75
N ASN A 117 18.72 7.99 -13.94
CA ASN A 117 19.48 9.24 -14.13
C ASN A 117 18.63 10.50 -13.90
N ASP A 118 17.39 10.35 -13.43
CA ASP A 118 16.44 11.43 -13.22
C ASP A 118 15.46 11.09 -12.07
N ASP A 119 14.81 12.12 -11.55
CA ASP A 119 13.89 12.02 -10.41
C ASP A 119 12.55 11.34 -10.75
N ILE A 120 12.19 11.26 -12.04
CA ILE A 120 10.92 10.67 -12.48
C ILE A 120 11.03 9.15 -12.48
N ASN A 121 12.19 8.63 -12.87
CA ASN A 121 12.44 7.20 -13.00
C ASN A 121 13.11 6.59 -11.76
N SER A 122 13.67 7.42 -10.87
CA SER A 122 14.22 6.98 -9.59
C SER A 122 13.12 6.87 -8.55
N ARG A 123 12.95 5.69 -7.95
CA ARG A 123 11.83 5.43 -7.03
C ARG A 123 12.10 4.27 -6.09
N VAL A 124 11.48 4.33 -4.93
CA VAL A 124 11.36 3.17 -4.03
C VAL A 124 10.19 2.28 -4.46
N THR A 125 10.32 0.97 -4.29
CA THR A 125 9.26 0.01 -4.64
C THR A 125 9.33 -1.26 -3.80
N ASP A 126 8.17 -1.76 -3.39
CA ASP A 126 8.04 -3.06 -2.74
C ASP A 126 7.82 -4.19 -3.76
N ASN A 127 7.45 -3.88 -5.01
CA ASN A 127 7.23 -4.88 -6.06
C ASN A 127 8.45 -5.78 -6.30
N TYR A 128 9.65 -5.31 -5.95
CA TYR A 128 10.88 -6.08 -6.04
C TYR A 128 10.81 -7.37 -5.22
N PHE A 129 10.17 -7.32 -4.05
CA PHE A 129 10.11 -8.44 -3.11
C PHE A 129 9.24 -9.60 -3.61
N THR A 130 8.28 -9.32 -4.49
CA THR A 130 7.35 -10.32 -5.04
C THR A 130 7.50 -10.56 -6.53
N ALA A 131 8.44 -9.86 -7.20
CA ALA A 131 8.87 -10.14 -8.58
C ALA A 131 9.89 -11.29 -8.59
N ILE A 132 9.37 -12.50 -8.40
CA ILE A 132 10.11 -13.76 -8.29
C ILE A 132 10.72 -14.15 -9.64
N ASP A 133 9.91 -14.18 -10.69
CA ASP A 133 10.29 -14.66 -12.03
C ASP A 133 10.61 -13.52 -13.01
N ASN A 134 11.32 -12.50 -12.54
CA ASN A 134 11.57 -11.26 -13.30
C ASN A 134 12.72 -11.35 -14.33
N PHE A 135 13.01 -12.55 -14.86
CA PHE A 135 14.20 -12.83 -15.66
C PHE A 135 14.24 -12.08 -17.01
N SER A 136 13.09 -11.73 -17.58
CA SER A 136 12.98 -11.12 -18.92
C SER A 136 12.77 -9.61 -18.93
N ASN A 137 12.32 -9.02 -17.82
CA ASN A 137 11.75 -7.67 -17.84
C ASN A 137 12.71 -6.59 -17.30
N GLY A 138 13.80 -7.02 -16.63
CA GLY A 138 14.79 -6.13 -16.01
C GLY A 138 14.26 -5.45 -14.73
N MET A 139 15.14 -4.79 -13.98
CA MET A 139 14.76 -4.16 -12.70
C MET A 139 13.80 -2.97 -12.85
N GLN A 140 13.71 -2.39 -14.05
CA GLN A 140 12.81 -1.26 -14.35
C GLN A 140 11.36 -1.70 -14.55
N ASN A 141 11.12 -2.94 -14.99
CA ASN A 141 9.79 -3.49 -15.27
C ASN A 141 9.54 -4.72 -14.40
N LEU A 142 9.42 -4.51 -13.09
CA LEU A 142 9.12 -5.58 -12.13
C LEU A 142 7.72 -6.16 -12.40
N ASP A 143 7.62 -7.48 -12.47
CA ASP A 143 6.37 -8.24 -12.61
C ASP A 143 6.09 -9.08 -11.34
N PRO A 144 5.25 -8.59 -10.40
CA PRO A 144 4.93 -9.30 -9.14
C PRO A 144 4.09 -10.58 -9.33
N GLN A 145 4.50 -11.69 -8.71
CA GLN A 145 3.71 -12.93 -8.64
C GLN A 145 2.81 -13.03 -7.40
N LEU A 146 3.11 -12.28 -6.33
CA LEU A 146 2.31 -12.19 -5.12
C LEU A 146 1.84 -10.75 -4.91
N ALA A 147 0.63 -10.59 -4.39
CA ALA A 147 0.12 -9.29 -4.00
C ALA A 147 0.87 -8.79 -2.76
N ILE A 148 1.45 -7.59 -2.85
CA ILE A 148 2.23 -6.99 -1.76
C ILE A 148 1.58 -5.70 -1.29
N ALA A 149 1.60 -5.49 0.02
CA ALA A 149 1.21 -4.24 0.65
C ALA A 149 2.18 -3.89 1.79
N ARG A 150 2.30 -2.60 2.10
CA ARG A 150 3.04 -2.08 3.25
C ARG A 150 2.12 -1.28 4.15
N LEU A 151 2.23 -1.54 5.45
CA LEU A 151 1.71 -0.69 6.51
C LEU A 151 2.89 0.09 7.08
N PRO A 152 3.05 1.38 6.75
CA PRO A 152 4.14 2.19 7.24
C PRO A 152 3.89 2.58 8.70
N ALA A 153 4.31 1.73 9.63
CA ALA A 153 4.25 1.98 11.07
C ALA A 153 5.62 2.36 11.62
N ASN A 154 5.64 3.43 12.42
CA ASN A 154 6.80 3.87 13.19
C ASN A 154 6.64 3.55 14.69
N SER A 155 5.47 3.10 15.12
CA SER A 155 5.18 2.74 16.50
C SER A 155 4.12 1.65 16.61
N VAL A 156 3.99 1.03 17.79
CA VAL A 156 2.89 0.11 18.10
C VAL A 156 1.53 0.82 17.97
N THR A 157 1.46 2.09 18.37
CA THR A 157 0.25 2.91 18.25
C THR A 157 -0.19 3.10 16.80
N ASP A 158 0.75 3.22 15.85
CA ASP A 158 0.40 3.28 14.42
C ASP A 158 -0.31 1.99 13.98
N ILE A 159 0.23 0.83 14.38
CA ILE A 159 -0.36 -0.49 14.09
C ILE A 159 -1.77 -0.58 14.67
N GLU A 160 -1.95 -0.21 15.94
CA GLU A 160 -3.24 -0.22 16.62
C GLU A 160 -4.26 0.69 15.91
N ASN A 161 -3.85 1.89 15.51
CA ASN A 161 -4.70 2.83 14.79
C ASN A 161 -5.14 2.27 13.42
N TYR A 162 -4.24 1.61 12.69
CA TYR A 162 -4.60 0.94 11.43
C TYR A 162 -5.53 -0.25 11.65
N LEU A 163 -5.30 -1.05 12.69
CA LEU A 163 -6.17 -2.18 13.05
C LEU A 163 -7.58 -1.73 13.39
N ILE A 164 -7.72 -0.66 14.16
CA ILE A 164 -9.03 -0.06 14.47
C ILE A 164 -9.73 0.34 13.17
N LYS A 165 -9.07 1.12 12.29
CA LYS A 165 -9.67 1.52 11.01
C LYS A 165 -10.11 0.33 10.14
N MET A 166 -9.25 -0.70 10.02
CA MET A 166 -9.56 -1.90 9.23
C MET A 166 -10.75 -2.66 9.81
N ARG A 167 -10.79 -2.80 11.14
CA ARG A 167 -11.89 -3.45 11.85
C ARG A 167 -13.21 -2.70 11.65
N GLU A 168 -13.21 -1.39 11.87
CA GLU A 168 -14.40 -0.54 11.68
C GLU A 168 -14.89 -0.60 10.23
N TYR A 169 -13.98 -0.52 9.25
CA TYR A 169 -14.31 -0.67 7.83
C TYR A 169 -15.04 -1.99 7.58
N GLU A 170 -14.50 -3.12 8.04
CA GLU A 170 -15.05 -4.45 7.77
C GLU A 170 -16.36 -4.73 8.49
N TYR A 171 -16.50 -4.28 9.73
CA TYR A 171 -17.76 -4.39 10.46
C TYR A 171 -18.86 -3.51 9.85
N SER A 172 -18.50 -2.37 9.25
CA SER A 172 -19.48 -1.44 8.68
C SER A 172 -20.36 -2.08 7.58
N PHE A 173 -19.81 -3.03 6.81
CA PHE A 173 -20.57 -3.73 5.76
C PHE A 173 -21.50 -4.82 6.30
N ARG A 174 -21.29 -5.26 7.54
CA ARG A 174 -22.03 -6.38 8.15
C ARG A 174 -23.16 -5.88 9.04
N THR A 175 -22.89 -4.87 9.87
CA THR A 175 -23.74 -4.50 11.00
C THR A 175 -23.57 -3.03 11.40
N ASP A 176 -23.67 -2.08 10.47
CA ASP A 176 -23.69 -0.65 10.84
C ASP A 176 -25.13 -0.14 11.07
N PRO A 177 -25.57 0.06 12.33
CA PRO A 177 -26.87 0.65 12.63
C PRO A 177 -26.94 2.16 12.33
N ASN A 178 -25.80 2.82 12.11
CA ASN A 178 -25.68 4.25 11.79
C ASN A 178 -25.30 4.49 10.32
N ASN A 179 -25.47 3.46 9.47
CA ASN A 179 -25.10 3.43 8.05
C ASN A 179 -25.56 4.70 7.33
N ASN A 180 -24.64 5.65 7.18
CA ASN A 180 -24.90 6.93 6.50
C ASN A 180 -24.76 6.80 4.97
N GLY A 181 -24.59 5.57 4.44
CA GLY A 181 -24.50 5.27 3.02
C GLY A 181 -23.13 5.51 2.40
N TRP A 182 -22.08 5.84 3.19
CA TRP A 182 -20.76 6.15 2.64
C TRP A 182 -20.17 5.03 1.77
N GLN A 183 -20.53 3.77 2.05
CA GLN A 183 -20.10 2.58 1.31
C GLN A 183 -20.63 2.54 -0.13
N THR A 184 -21.67 3.29 -0.45
CA THR A 184 -22.22 3.37 -1.81
C THR A 184 -21.71 4.59 -2.57
N VAL A 185 -20.91 5.46 -1.96
CA VAL A 185 -20.43 6.70 -2.58
C VAL A 185 -18.99 6.52 -3.09
N LEU A 186 -18.73 6.88 -4.34
CA LEU A 186 -17.40 6.97 -4.94
C LEU A 186 -17.13 8.41 -5.35
N THR A 187 -15.99 8.95 -4.92
CA THR A 187 -15.60 10.32 -5.21
C THR A 187 -14.45 10.33 -6.21
N PHE A 188 -14.60 11.10 -7.28
CA PHE A 188 -13.63 11.25 -8.36
C PHE A 188 -13.17 12.69 -8.40
N VAL A 189 -11.85 12.87 -8.34
CA VAL A 189 -11.19 14.17 -8.29
C VAL A 189 -10.27 14.26 -9.50
N ALA A 190 -10.42 15.31 -10.30
CA ALA A 190 -9.58 15.58 -11.45
C ALA A 190 -8.94 16.94 -11.28
N ASP A 191 -7.64 17.04 -11.54
CA ASP A 191 -6.91 18.31 -11.54
C ASP A 191 -7.39 19.26 -12.65
N ASP A 192 -6.95 20.52 -12.61
CA ASP A 192 -7.27 21.47 -13.67
C ASP A 192 -6.41 21.25 -14.92
N GLU A 193 -6.86 21.81 -16.04
CA GLU A 193 -6.13 21.74 -17.30
C GLU A 193 -4.92 22.69 -17.35
N CYS A 194 -4.74 23.54 -16.33
CA CYS A 194 -3.94 24.75 -16.38
C CYS A 194 -2.79 24.73 -15.35
N ALA A 195 -1.59 24.36 -15.82
CA ALA A 195 -0.37 24.42 -15.05
C ALA A 195 -0.11 25.81 -14.42
N GLY A 196 0.65 25.83 -13.33
CA GLY A 196 1.08 27.08 -12.65
C GLY A 196 1.81 28.07 -13.56
N SER A 197 2.36 27.60 -14.69
CA SER A 197 2.99 28.40 -15.74
C SER A 197 2.00 29.15 -16.65
N GLY A 198 0.70 28.86 -16.54
CA GLY A 198 -0.37 29.44 -17.36
C GLY A 198 -0.69 28.66 -18.65
N SER A 199 -0.02 27.54 -18.91
CA SER A 199 -0.38 26.63 -20.00
C SER A 199 -1.62 25.81 -19.64
N CYS A 200 -2.65 25.84 -20.51
CA CYS A 200 -3.91 25.12 -20.30
C CYS A 200 -4.07 23.99 -21.33
N ASN A 201 -3.36 22.88 -21.12
CA ASN A 201 -3.31 21.75 -22.07
C ASN A 201 -3.36 20.36 -21.40
N GLU A 202 -3.65 20.28 -20.10
CA GLU A 202 -3.59 19.04 -19.31
C GLU A 202 -4.96 18.35 -19.16
N TRP A 203 -5.71 18.27 -20.26
CA TRP A 203 -7.05 17.64 -20.30
C TRP A 203 -7.07 16.16 -19.92
N PHE A 204 -5.91 15.51 -19.96
CA PHE A 204 -5.79 14.08 -19.72
C PHE A 204 -6.23 13.67 -18.30
N HIS A 205 -6.10 14.55 -17.30
CA HIS A 205 -6.59 14.26 -15.94
C HIS A 205 -8.11 14.04 -15.91
N LEU A 206 -8.85 14.92 -16.59
CA LEU A 206 -10.30 14.82 -16.70
C LEU A 206 -10.70 13.61 -17.57
N ASP A 207 -10.05 13.42 -18.71
CA ASP A 207 -10.33 12.29 -19.62
C ASP A 207 -10.09 10.93 -18.95
N GLN A 208 -9.00 10.79 -18.20
CA GLN A 208 -8.69 9.58 -17.43
C GLN A 208 -9.75 9.34 -16.34
N THR A 209 -10.13 10.40 -15.62
CA THR A 209 -11.14 10.33 -14.56
C THR A 209 -12.51 9.91 -15.12
N GLU A 210 -12.98 10.56 -16.19
CA GLU A 210 -14.24 10.19 -16.86
C GLU A 210 -14.17 8.78 -17.44
N GLY A 211 -13.00 8.36 -17.91
CA GLY A 211 -12.72 6.99 -18.32
C GLY A 211 -13.06 5.99 -17.21
N ILE A 212 -12.66 6.23 -15.97
CA ILE A 212 -13.01 5.36 -14.84
C ILE A 212 -14.49 5.50 -14.48
N VAL A 213 -15.00 6.72 -14.38
CA VAL A 213 -16.40 7.01 -14.05
C VAL A 213 -17.36 6.25 -14.96
N SER A 214 -17.09 6.19 -16.26
CA SER A 214 -17.92 5.49 -17.25
C SER A 214 -18.04 3.97 -17.02
N ARG A 215 -17.15 3.39 -16.20
CA ARG A 215 -17.11 1.96 -15.85
C ARG A 215 -17.65 1.68 -14.45
N VAL A 216 -18.06 2.71 -13.71
CA VAL A 216 -18.62 2.57 -12.37
C VAL A 216 -19.99 1.87 -12.46
N PRO A 217 -20.20 0.76 -11.73
CA PRO A 217 -21.52 0.12 -11.68
C PRO A 217 -22.59 1.05 -11.12
N ALA A 218 -23.79 1.01 -11.69
CA ALA A 218 -24.93 1.90 -11.33
C ALA A 218 -25.41 1.79 -9.87
N LYS A 219 -24.91 0.82 -9.10
CA LYS A 219 -25.18 0.67 -7.66
C LYS A 219 -24.42 1.67 -6.78
N PHE A 220 -23.47 2.41 -7.36
CA PHE A 220 -22.70 3.42 -6.65
C PHE A 220 -23.15 4.83 -7.03
N ASP A 221 -23.24 5.69 -6.02
CA ASP A 221 -23.41 7.12 -6.17
C ASP A 221 -22.06 7.76 -6.50
N ILE A 222 -22.03 8.56 -7.55
CA ILE A 222 -20.81 9.22 -8.02
C ILE A 222 -20.78 10.67 -7.54
N LYS A 223 -19.67 11.07 -6.91
CA LYS A 223 -19.35 12.47 -6.60
C LYS A 223 -18.16 12.90 -7.43
N LYS A 224 -18.28 14.03 -8.12
CA LYS A 224 -17.24 14.59 -8.98
C LYS A 224 -16.78 15.91 -8.39
N ILE A 225 -15.47 16.06 -8.23
CA ILE A 225 -14.82 17.29 -7.77
C ILE A 225 -13.72 17.58 -8.80
N TYR A 226 -14.09 18.23 -9.89
CA TYR A 226 -13.15 18.51 -10.97
C TYR A 226 -12.69 19.93 -10.84
N LEU A 227 -11.39 20.13 -10.69
CA LEU A 227 -10.83 21.44 -10.44
C LEU A 227 -11.18 22.42 -11.56
N VAL A 228 -11.38 21.98 -12.81
CA VAL A 228 -11.87 22.81 -13.92
C VAL A 228 -13.20 23.53 -13.63
N ASP A 229 -14.07 22.95 -12.79
CA ASP A 229 -15.39 23.52 -12.42
C ASP A 229 -15.30 24.59 -11.31
N TYR A 230 -14.10 24.82 -10.75
CA TYR A 230 -13.90 25.74 -9.62
C TYR A 230 -13.11 26.98 -10.03
N ASP A 231 -13.51 28.13 -9.48
CA ASP A 231 -12.81 29.41 -9.70
C ASP A 231 -11.38 29.38 -9.15
N THR A 232 -10.44 29.86 -9.97
CA THR A 232 -9.04 30.02 -9.59
C THR A 232 -8.85 31.32 -8.81
N GLN A 233 -8.17 31.21 -7.67
CA GLN A 233 -7.71 32.34 -6.87
C GLN A 233 -6.18 32.46 -6.94
N ALA A 234 -5.67 33.69 -6.98
CA ALA A 234 -4.23 33.94 -6.91
C ALA A 234 -3.73 33.75 -5.47
N GLY A 235 -2.66 32.97 -5.30
CA GLY A 235 -2.00 32.74 -4.02
C GLY A 235 -0.48 32.80 -4.12
N GLY A 236 0.19 32.84 -2.97
CA GLY A 236 1.67 32.93 -2.90
C GLY A 236 2.41 31.73 -3.53
N LEU A 237 1.72 30.60 -3.71
CA LEU A 237 2.23 29.38 -4.34
C LEU A 237 1.68 29.19 -5.78
N GLY A 238 1.08 30.22 -6.37
CA GLY A 238 0.51 30.16 -7.72
C GLY A 238 -1.02 30.14 -7.72
N ARG A 239 -1.60 29.18 -8.45
CA ARG A 239 -3.05 29.05 -8.67
C ARG A 239 -3.66 28.18 -7.58
N LEU A 240 -4.64 28.70 -6.85
CA LEU A 240 -5.35 27.97 -5.79
C LEU A 240 -6.82 27.81 -6.13
N LYS A 241 -7.41 26.66 -5.75
CA LYS A 241 -8.85 26.40 -5.86
C LYS A 241 -9.42 26.01 -4.49
N PRO A 242 -9.50 26.96 -3.54
CA PRO A 242 -9.86 26.66 -2.15
C PRO A 242 -11.25 26.06 -1.99
N LYS A 243 -12.17 26.35 -2.93
CA LYS A 243 -13.51 25.75 -2.91
C LYS A 243 -13.50 24.26 -3.28
N ALA A 244 -12.65 23.83 -4.21
CA ALA A 244 -12.43 22.41 -4.51
C ALA A 244 -11.85 21.68 -3.28
N ASN A 245 -10.87 22.30 -2.61
CA ASN A 245 -10.29 21.75 -1.38
C ASN A 245 -11.34 21.60 -0.27
N SER A 246 -12.17 22.64 -0.05
CA SER A 246 -13.25 22.59 0.93
C SER A 246 -14.27 21.51 0.60
N ASP A 247 -14.68 21.38 -0.66
CA ASP A 247 -15.66 20.37 -1.07
C ASP A 247 -15.11 18.95 -0.94
N LEU A 248 -13.81 18.75 -1.23
CA LEU A 248 -13.14 17.46 -1.01
C LEU A 248 -13.09 17.11 0.47
N LEU A 249 -12.70 18.04 1.34
CA LEU A 249 -12.68 17.83 2.79
C LEU A 249 -14.09 17.56 3.33
N ASP A 250 -15.09 18.31 2.88
CA ASP A 250 -16.48 18.07 3.24
C ASP A 250 -16.96 16.69 2.78
N GLN A 251 -16.55 16.22 1.60
CA GLN A 251 -16.89 14.90 1.09
C GLN A 251 -16.19 13.77 1.88
N VAL A 252 -14.93 13.95 2.26
CA VAL A 252 -14.21 13.03 3.17
C VAL A 252 -14.95 12.93 4.50
N ASN A 253 -15.34 14.06 5.09
CA ASN A 253 -16.03 14.12 6.38
C ASN A 253 -17.45 13.54 6.34
N ARG A 254 -18.15 13.67 5.20
CA ARG A 254 -19.47 13.03 4.99
C ARG A 254 -19.35 11.52 4.78
N GLY A 255 -18.20 11.06 4.30
CA GLY A 255 -17.92 9.66 4.00
C GLY A 255 -18.00 9.36 2.51
N THR A 256 -17.05 8.56 2.04
CA THR A 256 -16.96 8.02 0.68
C THR A 256 -16.18 6.71 0.74
N LEU A 257 -16.58 5.69 -0.02
CA LEU A 257 -15.91 4.39 -0.05
C LEU A 257 -14.52 4.50 -0.68
N MET A 258 -14.43 5.31 -1.73
CA MET A 258 -13.23 5.47 -2.51
C MET A 258 -13.09 6.93 -2.92
N ILE A 259 -11.85 7.40 -2.95
CA ILE A 259 -11.45 8.61 -3.66
C ILE A 259 -10.46 8.17 -4.74
N ASN A 260 -10.75 8.52 -5.98
CA ASN A 260 -9.80 8.41 -7.08
C ASN A 260 -9.38 9.82 -7.50
N PHE A 261 -8.08 10.04 -7.64
CA PHE A 261 -7.50 11.32 -8.03
C PHE A 261 -6.59 11.11 -9.25
N PHE A 262 -6.80 11.91 -10.30
CA PHE A 262 -5.84 12.11 -11.37
C PHE A 262 -5.41 13.57 -11.38
N GLY A 263 -4.12 13.80 -11.20
CA GLY A 263 -3.58 15.14 -11.06
C GLY A 263 -2.13 15.16 -10.66
N HIS A 264 -1.65 16.37 -10.40
CA HIS A 264 -0.33 16.58 -9.81
C HIS A 264 -0.35 16.32 -8.31
N GLY A 265 0.77 15.86 -7.79
CA GLY A 265 0.98 15.63 -6.36
C GLY A 265 2.44 15.83 -5.99
N ASP A 266 2.67 16.13 -4.72
CA ASP A 266 3.98 16.28 -4.09
C ASP A 266 3.95 15.51 -2.75
N PRO A 267 5.08 14.94 -2.26
CA PRO A 267 5.14 14.16 -1.01
C PRO A 267 4.83 14.93 0.27
#